data_AF-A0A3D5TAA1-F1
#
_entry.id   AF-A0A3D5TAA1-F1
#
_cell.length_a   1.000
_cell.length_b   1.000
_cell.length_c   1.000
_cell.angle_alpha   90.00
_cell.angle_beta   90.00
_cell.angle_gamma   90.00
#
_symmetry.space_group_name_H-M   'P 1'
#
loop_
_entity.id
_entity.type
_entity.pdbx_description
1 polymer ?
#
loop_
_entity_poly.entity_id
_entity_poly.type
_entity_poly.pdbx_seq_one_letter_code
_entity_poly.pdbx_strand_id
1 'polypeptide(L)'
;MMEKSRNRAVGRQVRKMIAAAMAAMLVFTSANVADVNAEETVLAVSENAVTGETGAGVVEAEKNTGEPEVENGGAENREAENTDLDAETADPDTENADGTHTYKNGFCTDDGCDAYEPAVLTTGKYDIDVNGEITDSDEAYEIGNAGQLYWFAGLVNGTLTDGTAQNLKANVVLTADITVNEDLLTSINTEEDGNVTNGSSFKAWRPMGMADENGEGYYKGIFDGNGHSISGLYVNRDESDDVDDRFKVGIGLFGYYSGVTRNLSVLDSYMRGEDCIGGIFGYNDGGTIQNCYSAATVCGDSYIGGICGRSEGDSIIENCYNTGYVYG
;
A
#
# COMPACT_ATOMS: atom_id res chain seq x y z
N MET A 1 56.16 6.80 1.58
CA MET A 1 55.63 6.34 2.88
C MET A 1 54.52 7.25 3.46
N MET A 2 53.81 8.06 2.64
CA MET A 2 52.84 9.08 3.10
C MET A 2 51.37 8.79 2.76
N GLU A 3 51.07 7.71 2.03
CA GLU A 3 49.71 7.47 1.51
C GLU A 3 48.87 6.54 2.42
N LYS A 4 49.54 5.67 3.19
CA LYS A 4 48.87 4.80 4.19
C LYS A 4 48.36 5.55 5.43
N SER A 5 48.84 6.77 5.71
CA SER A 5 48.41 7.55 6.88
C SER A 5 47.12 8.34 6.64
N ARG A 6 46.85 8.78 5.39
CA ARG A 6 45.61 9.50 5.03
C ARG A 6 44.38 8.59 5.04
N ASN A 7 44.47 7.37 4.51
CA ASN A 7 43.33 6.44 4.51
C ASN A 7 42.96 5.92 5.91
N ARG A 8 43.91 5.88 6.86
CA ARG A 8 43.63 5.57 8.27
C ARG A 8 42.90 6.69 9.00
N ALA A 9 43.09 7.95 8.59
CA ALA A 9 42.42 9.10 9.20
C ALA A 9 40.95 9.21 8.74
N VAL A 10 40.70 8.98 7.45
CA VAL A 10 39.34 9.00 6.85
C VAL A 10 38.48 7.87 7.42
N GLY A 11 39.02 6.65 7.51
CA GLY A 11 38.30 5.51 8.13
C GLY A 11 37.99 5.68 9.62
N ARG A 12 38.75 6.51 10.34
CA ARG A 12 38.49 6.84 11.76
C ARG A 12 37.41 7.91 11.93
N GLN A 13 37.27 8.83 10.98
CA GLN A 13 36.19 9.82 10.97
C GLN A 13 34.85 9.18 10.57
N VAL A 14 34.83 8.33 9.55
CA VAL A 14 33.61 7.62 9.11
C VAL A 14 33.04 6.73 10.22
N ARG A 15 33.90 6.01 10.96
CA ARG A 15 33.47 5.20 12.12
C ARG A 15 32.97 6.03 13.31
N LYS A 16 33.48 7.26 13.49
CA LYS A 16 32.98 8.17 14.54
C LYS A 16 31.61 8.78 14.16
N MET A 17 31.37 9.01 12.86
CA MET A 17 30.07 9.51 12.38
C MET A 17 28.97 8.44 12.45
N ILE A 18 29.28 7.18 12.10
CA ILE A 18 28.34 6.05 12.23
C ILE A 18 28.00 5.78 13.71
N ALA A 19 28.98 5.88 14.62
CA ALA A 19 28.74 5.71 16.06
C ALA A 19 27.91 6.87 16.67
N ALA A 20 28.06 8.10 16.16
CA ALA A 20 27.26 9.24 16.59
C ALA A 20 25.80 9.15 16.09
N ALA A 21 25.58 8.64 14.88
CA ALA A 21 24.24 8.38 14.33
C ALA A 21 23.51 7.24 15.10
N MET A 22 24.22 6.16 15.46
CA MET A 22 23.65 5.10 16.31
C MET A 22 23.36 5.58 17.74
N ALA A 23 24.18 6.48 18.31
CA ALA A 23 23.91 7.06 19.62
C ALA A 23 22.70 8.01 19.59
N ALA A 24 22.48 8.75 18.49
CA ALA A 24 21.29 9.59 18.32
C ALA A 24 20.01 8.74 18.17
N MET A 25 20.05 7.62 17.44
CA MET A 25 18.92 6.68 17.34
C MET A 25 18.57 6.03 18.70
N LEU A 26 19.55 5.78 19.57
CA LEU A 26 19.32 5.26 20.93
C LEU A 26 18.77 6.31 21.93
N VAL A 27 18.97 7.60 21.66
CA VAL A 27 18.39 8.67 22.47
C VAL A 27 16.92 8.93 22.09
N PHE A 28 16.52 8.66 20.85
CA PHE A 28 15.10 8.74 20.44
C PHE A 28 14.26 7.54 20.91
N THR A 29 14.85 6.36 21.09
CA THR A 29 14.12 5.19 21.65
C THR A 29 13.94 5.24 23.17
N SER A 30 14.64 6.12 23.88
CA SER A 30 14.50 6.30 25.34
C SER A 30 13.55 7.44 25.75
N ALA A 31 13.05 8.24 24.80
CA ALA A 31 12.07 9.29 25.08
C ALA A 31 10.59 8.82 25.03
N ASN A 32 10.32 7.65 24.45
CA ASN A 32 8.95 7.11 24.30
C ASN A 32 8.67 5.84 25.14
N VAL A 33 9.56 5.43 26.04
CA VAL A 33 9.32 4.32 26.98
C VAL A 33 9.35 4.85 28.42
N ALA A 34 8.38 5.69 28.75
CA ALA A 34 8.13 6.11 30.12
C ALA A 34 6.64 6.43 30.33
N ASP A 35 5.73 5.53 29.92
CA ASP A 35 4.45 5.34 30.63
C ASP A 35 3.69 4.09 30.15
N VAL A 36 4.23 2.90 30.41
CA VAL A 36 3.41 1.69 30.47
C VAL A 36 4.02 0.76 31.49
N ASN A 37 3.60 0.90 32.75
CA ASN A 37 3.92 -0.04 33.80
C ASN A 37 2.62 -0.60 34.40
N ALA A 38 2.60 -1.93 34.45
CA ALA A 38 1.78 -2.83 35.26
C ALA A 38 0.29 -3.01 34.87
N GLU A 39 0.02 -4.10 34.15
CA GLU A 39 -0.50 -5.34 34.76
C GLU A 39 -0.31 -6.52 33.78
N GLU A 40 0.79 -7.27 33.93
CA GLU A 40 0.99 -8.55 33.25
C GLU A 40 0.68 -9.68 34.24
N THR A 41 -0.42 -10.40 34.01
CA THR A 41 -0.77 -11.58 34.81
C THR A 41 -0.13 -12.81 34.16
N VAL A 42 0.98 -13.27 34.72
CA VAL A 42 1.70 -14.47 34.26
C VAL A 42 0.95 -15.72 34.72
N LEU A 43 0.32 -16.44 33.79
CA LEU A 43 -0.22 -17.78 34.02
C LEU A 43 0.90 -18.81 33.82
N ALA A 44 1.52 -19.23 34.92
CA ALA A 44 2.48 -20.33 34.92
C ALA A 44 1.74 -21.67 34.81
N VAL A 45 2.03 -22.44 33.77
CA VAL A 45 1.66 -23.86 33.66
C VAL A 45 2.77 -24.68 34.30
N SER A 46 2.45 -25.44 35.35
CA SER A 46 3.31 -26.52 35.85
C SER A 46 2.54 -27.85 35.80
N GLU A 47 3.06 -28.81 35.04
CA GLU A 47 2.67 -30.22 35.11
C GLU A 47 3.12 -30.82 36.45
N ASN A 48 2.20 -31.42 37.23
CA ASN A 48 2.13 -32.88 37.41
C ASN A 48 1.12 -33.34 38.48
N ALA A 49 0.60 -34.54 38.23
CA ALA A 49 0.07 -35.56 39.16
C ALA A 49 -1.42 -35.52 39.61
N VAL A 50 -2.13 -36.50 39.04
CA VAL A 50 -3.35 -37.20 39.45
C VAL A 50 -3.48 -37.42 40.97
N THR A 51 -4.66 -37.12 41.54
CA THR A 51 -5.54 -38.04 42.32
C THR A 51 -6.77 -37.31 42.92
N GLY A 52 -7.96 -37.89 42.78
CA GLY A 52 -8.98 -37.99 43.86
C GLY A 52 -9.95 -36.84 44.16
N GLU A 53 -11.17 -36.97 43.64
CA GLU A 53 -12.49 -36.79 44.31
C GLU A 53 -12.88 -35.50 45.09
N THR A 54 -13.87 -34.81 44.52
CA THR A 54 -15.09 -34.18 45.10
C THR A 54 -15.10 -33.61 46.52
N GLY A 55 -15.37 -32.31 46.62
CA GLY A 55 -15.84 -31.66 47.84
C GLY A 55 -16.27 -30.21 47.63
N ALA A 56 -17.54 -29.91 47.86
CA ALA A 56 -18.14 -28.59 47.81
C ALA A 56 -17.60 -27.65 48.93
N GLY A 57 -17.47 -26.37 48.63
CA GLY A 57 -17.12 -25.34 49.61
C GLY A 57 -17.41 -23.93 49.10
N VAL A 58 -18.52 -23.37 49.56
CA VAL A 58 -18.91 -21.97 49.43
C VAL A 58 -17.98 -21.10 50.29
N VAL A 59 -17.49 -19.98 49.75
CA VAL A 59 -16.94 -18.88 50.54
C VAL A 59 -17.28 -17.55 49.84
N GLU A 60 -18.12 -16.76 50.52
CA GLU A 60 -18.39 -15.36 50.20
C GLU A 60 -17.25 -14.46 50.69
N ALA A 61 -17.05 -13.32 50.02
CA ALA A 61 -16.34 -12.17 50.56
C ALA A 61 -16.90 -10.84 50.00
N GLU A 62 -17.69 -10.21 50.85
CA GLU A 62 -17.98 -8.78 51.11
C GLU A 62 -17.58 -7.67 50.11
N LYS A 63 -18.59 -6.85 49.79
CA LYS A 63 -18.49 -5.51 49.20
C LYS A 63 -17.91 -4.52 50.21
N ASN A 64 -16.89 -3.78 49.81
CA ASN A 64 -16.49 -2.55 50.49
C ASN A 64 -16.87 -1.32 49.65
N THR A 65 -17.73 -0.50 50.26
CA THR A 65 -18.19 0.82 49.81
C THR A 65 -17.20 1.90 50.21
N GLY A 66 -16.86 2.79 49.28
CA GLY A 66 -16.11 4.01 49.58
C GLY A 66 -16.12 4.98 48.40
N GLU A 67 -17.10 5.88 48.39
CA GLU A 67 -17.09 7.11 47.58
C GLU A 67 -16.02 8.08 48.10
N PRO A 68 -15.61 9.02 47.24
CA PRO A 68 -15.74 10.42 47.63
C PRO A 68 -16.39 11.28 46.55
N GLU A 69 -17.34 12.12 46.99
CA GLU A 69 -17.88 13.26 46.26
C GLU A 69 -16.85 14.40 46.17
N VAL A 70 -16.72 15.07 45.01
CA VAL A 70 -16.51 16.54 44.94
C VAL A 70 -17.14 17.15 43.67
N GLU A 71 -18.13 18.00 43.93
CA GLU A 71 -18.75 19.15 43.24
C GLU A 71 -18.56 19.48 41.75
N ASN A 72 -19.73 19.69 41.14
CA ASN A 72 -20.02 20.41 39.89
C ASN A 72 -19.68 21.91 39.95
N GLY A 73 -18.92 22.39 38.96
CA GLY A 73 -18.90 23.80 38.53
C GLY A 73 -19.45 23.90 37.11
N GLY A 74 -20.61 24.54 36.94
CA GLY A 74 -21.37 24.55 35.68
C GLY A 74 -20.84 25.47 34.59
N ALA A 75 -21.32 25.23 33.36
CA ALA A 75 -21.39 26.20 32.28
C ALA A 75 -22.49 25.82 31.27
N GLU A 76 -23.58 26.58 31.34
CA GLU A 76 -24.43 27.08 30.26
C GLU A 76 -24.79 26.18 29.06
N ASN A 77 -26.09 25.87 29.01
CA ASN A 77 -26.84 25.45 27.83
C ASN A 77 -26.69 26.46 26.68
N ARG A 78 -26.14 26.00 25.56
CA ARG A 78 -26.49 26.53 24.23
C ARG A 78 -27.02 25.38 23.40
N GLU A 79 -28.32 25.45 23.14
CA GLU A 79 -28.97 24.70 22.08
C GLU A 79 -28.30 25.08 20.75
N ALA A 80 -27.70 24.11 20.08
CA ALA A 80 -27.31 24.23 18.68
C ALA A 80 -28.32 23.41 17.88
N GLU A 81 -29.02 24.10 16.99
CA GLU A 81 -30.01 23.57 16.07
C GLU A 81 -29.41 22.41 15.25
N ASN A 82 -30.07 21.25 15.31
CA ASN A 82 -29.88 20.17 14.35
C ASN A 82 -30.54 20.59 13.03
N THR A 83 -29.74 21.11 12.11
CA THR A 83 -30.10 21.10 10.70
C THR A 83 -29.45 19.89 10.05
N ASP A 84 -30.28 18.93 9.65
CA ASP A 84 -29.93 17.87 8.71
C ASP A 84 -29.20 18.50 7.52
N LEU A 85 -27.89 18.24 7.42
CA LEU A 85 -27.14 18.39 6.20
C LEU A 85 -27.03 17.01 5.60
N ASP A 86 -27.93 16.73 4.67
CA ASP A 86 -27.68 15.75 3.61
C ASP A 86 -26.31 16.05 3.04
N ALA A 87 -25.34 15.20 3.37
CA ALA A 87 -24.02 15.21 2.76
C ALA A 87 -24.16 14.69 1.32
N GLU A 88 -24.71 15.55 0.45
CA GLU A 88 -24.41 15.51 -0.97
C GLU A 88 -22.91 15.75 -1.08
N THR A 89 -22.14 14.68 -1.25
CA THR A 89 -20.75 14.76 -1.70
C THR A 89 -20.80 15.38 -3.08
N ALA A 90 -20.63 16.69 -3.14
CA ALA A 90 -20.41 17.41 -4.37
C ALA A 90 -19.14 16.82 -5.02
N ASP A 91 -19.36 15.96 -6.02
CA ASP A 91 -18.38 15.55 -7.00
C ASP A 91 -18.04 16.82 -7.80
N PRO A 92 -16.85 17.41 -7.65
CA PRO A 92 -16.50 18.53 -8.49
C PRO A 92 -16.21 17.94 -9.87
N ASP A 93 -17.16 18.10 -10.79
CA ASP A 93 -16.89 18.05 -12.22
C ASP A 93 -15.66 18.95 -12.49
N THR A 94 -14.47 18.36 -12.52
CA THR A 94 -13.21 19.04 -12.81
C THR A 94 -13.23 19.41 -14.29
N GLU A 95 -13.11 20.70 -14.61
CA GLU A 95 -12.90 21.14 -16.00
C GLU A 95 -11.71 20.38 -16.62
N ASN A 96 -12.00 19.67 -17.71
CA ASN A 96 -11.25 18.53 -18.21
C ASN A 96 -9.80 18.83 -18.63
N ALA A 97 -8.86 17.96 -18.25
CA ALA A 97 -7.46 18.02 -18.66
C ALA A 97 -7.23 17.78 -20.18
N ASP A 98 -8.17 17.16 -20.88
CA ASP A 98 -8.13 16.94 -22.35
C ASP A 98 -9.10 17.84 -23.15
N GLY A 99 -10.07 18.49 -22.48
CA GLY A 99 -11.13 19.28 -23.08
C GLY A 99 -12.17 18.52 -23.94
N THR A 100 -12.12 17.18 -23.99
CA THR A 100 -12.90 16.36 -24.94
C THR A 100 -13.84 15.35 -24.29
N HIS A 101 -13.59 14.94 -23.05
CA HIS A 101 -14.35 13.86 -22.40
C HIS A 101 -14.94 14.27 -21.05
N THR A 102 -16.06 13.65 -20.67
CA THR A 102 -16.60 13.74 -19.30
C THR A 102 -16.07 12.58 -18.48
N TYR A 103 -15.56 12.85 -17.27
CA TYR A 103 -14.95 11.84 -16.40
C TYR A 103 -15.69 11.73 -15.07
N LYS A 104 -15.80 10.50 -14.55
CA LYS A 104 -16.20 10.22 -13.16
C LYS A 104 -15.17 9.31 -12.50
N ASN A 105 -14.57 9.75 -11.40
CA ASN A 105 -13.40 9.10 -10.78
C ASN A 105 -12.28 8.84 -11.83
N GLY A 106 -12.12 9.77 -12.78
CA GLY A 106 -11.20 9.69 -13.92
C GLY A 106 -11.55 8.68 -15.01
N PHE A 107 -12.65 7.94 -14.91
CA PHE A 107 -13.11 7.06 -15.99
C PHE A 107 -14.06 7.81 -16.92
N CYS A 108 -13.84 7.70 -18.23
CA CYS A 108 -14.71 8.35 -19.22
C CYS A 108 -16.15 7.84 -19.13
N THR A 109 -17.12 8.75 -19.20
CA THR A 109 -18.56 8.43 -19.14
C THR A 109 -19.27 8.60 -20.49
N ASP A 110 -18.55 9.04 -21.52
CA ASP A 110 -19.11 9.18 -22.86
C ASP A 110 -19.42 7.80 -23.47
N ASP A 111 -20.45 7.72 -24.32
CA ASP A 111 -20.88 6.46 -24.93
C ASP A 111 -19.75 5.79 -25.73
N GLY A 112 -19.32 4.61 -25.29
CA GLY A 112 -18.28 3.81 -25.94
C GLY A 112 -16.85 4.34 -25.74
N CYS A 113 -16.63 5.16 -24.72
CA CYS A 113 -15.33 5.74 -24.40
C CYS A 113 -14.58 4.93 -23.35
N ASP A 114 -13.41 4.42 -23.71
CA ASP A 114 -12.51 3.68 -22.81
C ASP A 114 -11.32 4.54 -22.33
N ALA A 115 -11.44 5.87 -22.44
CA ALA A 115 -10.39 6.79 -22.05
C ALA A 115 -10.29 6.93 -20.52
N TYR A 116 -9.09 7.26 -20.08
CA TYR A 116 -8.78 7.58 -18.70
C TYR A 116 -8.32 9.04 -18.63
N GLU A 117 -8.75 9.74 -17.58
CA GLU A 117 -8.29 11.09 -17.29
C GLU A 117 -6.74 11.09 -17.15
N PRO A 118 -6.02 11.90 -17.94
CA PRO A 118 -4.57 11.97 -17.84
C PRO A 118 -4.09 12.46 -16.48
N ALA A 119 -3.05 11.81 -15.93
CA ALA A 119 -2.39 12.28 -14.73
C ALA A 119 -1.64 13.59 -14.99
N VAL A 120 -1.61 14.49 -14.02
CA VAL A 120 -0.99 15.81 -14.18
C VAL A 120 0.50 15.74 -13.90
N LEU A 121 1.33 16.04 -14.91
CA LEU A 121 2.77 16.16 -14.73
C LEU A 121 3.11 17.46 -14.01
N THR A 122 3.86 17.35 -12.92
CA THR A 122 4.42 18.49 -12.19
C THR A 122 5.94 18.47 -12.27
N THR A 123 6.54 19.66 -12.24
CA THR A 123 8.00 19.84 -12.24
C THR A 123 8.39 20.70 -11.04
N GLY A 124 9.34 20.23 -10.23
CA GLY A 124 9.87 20.95 -9.07
C GLY A 124 8.91 21.07 -7.88
N LYS A 125 7.86 20.23 -7.83
CA LYS A 125 6.89 20.23 -6.72
C LYS A 125 7.29 19.26 -5.61
N TYR A 126 7.98 18.17 -5.94
CA TYR A 126 8.26 17.04 -5.04
C TYR A 126 9.75 16.69 -5.05
N ASP A 127 10.27 16.30 -3.88
CA ASP A 127 11.61 15.70 -3.74
C ASP A 127 11.47 14.19 -3.99
N ILE A 128 11.73 13.80 -5.24
CA ILE A 128 11.53 12.43 -5.69
C ILE A 128 12.80 11.58 -5.54
N ASP A 129 13.99 12.17 -5.59
CA ASP A 129 15.26 11.44 -5.56
C ASP A 129 15.82 11.19 -4.15
N VAL A 130 15.10 11.63 -3.10
CA VAL A 130 15.37 11.34 -1.68
C VAL A 130 16.72 11.90 -1.23
N ASN A 131 17.26 12.88 -1.95
CA ASN A 131 18.49 13.56 -1.56
C ASN A 131 18.26 14.64 -0.49
N GLY A 132 16.98 14.97 -0.20
CA GLY A 132 16.56 15.98 0.77
C GLY A 132 16.42 17.38 0.17
N GLU A 133 16.52 17.52 -1.16
CA GLU A 133 16.39 18.76 -1.91
C GLU A 133 15.34 18.58 -3.03
N ILE A 134 14.27 19.37 -2.98
CA ILE A 134 13.39 19.54 -4.14
C ILE A 134 14.17 20.34 -5.20
N THR A 135 14.37 19.76 -6.37
CA THR A 135 15.00 20.45 -7.49
C THR A 135 13.96 20.85 -8.54
N ASP A 136 14.18 21.97 -9.23
CA ASP A 136 13.32 22.42 -10.35
C ASP A 136 13.35 21.45 -11.55
N SER A 137 14.06 20.32 -11.47
CA SER A 137 14.09 19.25 -12.47
C SER A 137 13.28 18.02 -12.09
N ASP A 138 12.75 17.94 -10.86
CA ASP A 138 12.04 16.75 -10.41
C ASP A 138 10.65 16.68 -11.01
N GLU A 139 10.48 15.74 -11.94
CA GLU A 139 9.23 15.48 -12.63
C GLU A 139 8.48 14.31 -11.96
N ALA A 140 7.22 14.55 -11.59
CA ALA A 140 6.33 13.54 -11.05
C ALA A 140 4.88 13.78 -11.50
N TYR A 141 4.20 12.70 -11.84
CA TYR A 141 2.77 12.70 -12.11
C TYR A 141 1.99 12.67 -10.79
N GLU A 142 1.00 13.53 -10.67
CA GLU A 142 0.02 13.50 -9.59
C GLU A 142 -1.13 12.58 -9.94
N ILE A 143 -1.43 11.64 -9.04
CA ILE A 143 -2.56 10.72 -9.16
C ILE A 143 -3.48 10.93 -7.97
N GLY A 144 -4.65 11.49 -8.24
CA GLY A 144 -5.69 11.80 -7.25
C GLY A 144 -7.00 11.03 -7.45
N ASN A 145 -7.14 10.26 -8.54
CA ASN A 145 -8.31 9.42 -8.78
C ASN A 145 -7.95 8.11 -9.53
N ALA A 146 -8.93 7.21 -9.64
CA ALA A 146 -8.73 5.89 -10.23
C ALA A 146 -8.40 5.95 -11.74
N GLY A 147 -9.04 6.83 -12.50
CA GLY A 147 -8.72 7.00 -13.91
C GLY A 147 -7.28 7.43 -14.15
N GLN A 148 -6.78 8.40 -13.39
CA GLN A 148 -5.38 8.83 -13.48
C GLN A 148 -4.41 7.70 -13.15
N LEU A 149 -4.75 6.81 -12.21
CA LEU A 149 -3.99 5.59 -11.92
C LEU A 149 -3.95 4.64 -13.14
N TYR A 150 -5.08 4.44 -13.79
CA TYR A 150 -5.19 3.60 -14.99
C TYR A 150 -4.48 4.22 -16.20
N TRP A 151 -4.59 5.53 -16.39
CA TRP A 151 -3.85 6.28 -17.40
C TRP A 151 -2.34 6.11 -17.20
N PHE A 152 -1.87 6.25 -15.95
CA PHE A 152 -0.45 6.10 -15.63
C PHE A 152 0.04 4.67 -15.87
N ALA A 153 -0.76 3.65 -15.52
CA ALA A 153 -0.45 2.28 -15.90
C ALA A 153 -0.38 2.09 -17.41
N GLY A 154 -1.25 2.78 -18.16
CA GLY A 154 -1.18 2.88 -19.62
C GLY A 154 0.15 3.44 -20.11
N LEU A 155 0.62 4.54 -19.53
CA LEU A 155 1.90 5.18 -19.83
C LEU A 155 3.08 4.25 -19.56
N VAL A 156 3.10 3.58 -18.41
CA VAL A 156 4.17 2.63 -18.04
C VAL A 156 4.17 1.41 -18.96
N ASN A 157 2.99 0.87 -19.27
CA ASN A 157 2.87 -0.34 -20.09
C ASN A 157 2.95 -0.06 -21.59
N GLY A 158 2.93 1.21 -22.03
CA GLY A 158 2.93 1.58 -23.45
C GLY A 158 1.62 1.26 -24.16
N THR A 159 0.50 1.27 -23.44
CA THR A 159 -0.81 0.85 -23.95
C THR A 159 -1.77 2.01 -24.24
N LEU A 160 -1.33 3.26 -24.03
CA LEU A 160 -2.09 4.45 -24.41
C LEU A 160 -2.20 4.54 -25.93
N THR A 161 -3.41 4.82 -26.42
CA THR A 161 -3.74 4.84 -27.85
C THR A 161 -3.65 6.23 -28.50
N ASP A 162 -3.36 7.26 -27.70
CA ASP A 162 -3.23 8.66 -28.10
C ASP A 162 -1.86 9.00 -28.73
N GLY A 163 -0.97 8.01 -28.84
CA GLY A 163 0.39 8.17 -29.36
C GLY A 163 1.42 8.56 -28.30
N THR A 164 1.02 8.64 -27.03
CA THR A 164 1.95 8.82 -25.90
C THR A 164 2.90 7.64 -25.84
N ALA A 165 4.21 7.94 -25.87
CA ALA A 165 5.25 6.92 -25.81
C ALA A 165 5.34 6.32 -24.40
N GLN A 166 5.69 5.03 -24.35
CA GLN A 166 5.93 4.33 -23.09
C GLN A 166 6.97 5.07 -22.22
N ASN A 167 6.70 5.17 -20.92
CA ASN A 167 7.66 5.71 -19.97
C ASN A 167 7.78 4.84 -18.70
N LEU A 168 8.74 3.92 -18.70
CA LEU A 168 9.05 3.03 -17.57
C LEU A 168 9.67 3.75 -16.37
N LYS A 169 10.14 4.98 -16.54
CA LYS A 169 10.85 5.76 -15.51
C LYS A 169 10.03 6.95 -15.02
N ALA A 170 8.78 7.07 -15.45
CA ALA A 170 7.89 8.11 -14.97
C ALA A 170 7.74 7.97 -13.45
N ASN A 171 7.81 9.08 -12.72
CA ASN A 171 7.61 9.08 -11.27
C ASN A 171 6.17 9.49 -10.93
N VAL A 172 5.73 9.10 -9.74
CA VAL A 172 4.38 9.35 -9.22
C VAL A 172 4.44 9.85 -7.79
N VAL A 173 3.53 10.76 -7.48
CA VAL A 173 3.09 11.06 -6.12
C VAL A 173 1.57 10.95 -6.05
N LEU A 174 1.05 10.14 -5.13
CA LEU A 174 -0.38 10.13 -4.85
C LEU A 174 -0.79 11.41 -4.10
N THR A 175 -1.93 11.97 -4.49
CA THR A 175 -2.50 13.18 -3.87
C THR A 175 -3.79 12.91 -3.10
N ALA A 176 -4.33 11.69 -3.20
CA ALA A 176 -5.51 11.22 -2.49
C ALA A 176 -5.47 9.70 -2.32
N ASP A 177 -6.32 9.19 -1.43
CA ASP A 177 -6.66 7.77 -1.40
C ASP A 177 -7.46 7.41 -2.66
N ILE A 178 -7.06 6.33 -3.32
CA ILE A 178 -7.65 5.90 -4.60
C ILE A 178 -8.52 4.67 -4.35
N THR A 179 -9.78 4.73 -4.79
CA THR A 179 -10.70 3.58 -4.76
C THR A 179 -11.14 3.26 -6.18
N VAL A 180 -10.88 2.04 -6.63
CA VAL A 180 -11.20 1.58 -7.99
C VAL A 180 -12.55 0.87 -8.04
N ASN A 181 -12.70 -0.19 -7.22
CA ASN A 181 -13.94 -0.91 -6.98
C ASN A 181 -14.26 -0.78 -5.50
N GLU A 182 -15.42 -0.21 -5.16
CA GLU A 182 -15.86 -0.09 -3.76
C GLU A 182 -16.20 -1.47 -3.18
N ASP A 183 -15.80 -1.69 -1.93
CA ASP A 183 -16.15 -2.87 -1.12
C ASP A 183 -15.86 -4.21 -1.82
N LEU A 184 -14.75 -4.28 -2.59
CA LEU A 184 -14.44 -5.37 -3.50
C LEU A 184 -14.41 -6.73 -2.78
N LEU A 185 -13.67 -6.85 -1.67
CA LEU A 185 -13.51 -8.14 -0.98
C LEU A 185 -14.79 -8.62 -0.29
N THR A 186 -15.74 -7.72 -0.01
CA THR A 186 -17.05 -8.12 0.51
C THR A 186 -18.06 -8.45 -0.59
N SER A 187 -17.82 -7.93 -1.81
CA SER A 187 -18.70 -8.09 -2.96
C SER A 187 -18.30 -9.23 -3.90
N ILE A 188 -17.05 -9.68 -3.83
CA ILE A 188 -16.51 -10.74 -4.68
C ILE A 188 -17.05 -12.12 -4.27
N ASN A 189 -17.49 -12.91 -5.26
CA ASN A 189 -17.98 -14.26 -5.05
C ASN A 189 -16.99 -15.28 -5.63
N THR A 190 -16.35 -16.06 -4.77
CA THR A 190 -15.43 -17.14 -5.17
C THR A 190 -16.01 -18.52 -4.89
N GLU A 191 -15.85 -19.45 -5.83
CA GLU A 191 -16.10 -20.87 -5.63
C GLU A 191 -14.95 -21.54 -4.84
N GLU A 192 -15.12 -22.82 -4.49
CA GLU A 192 -14.17 -23.59 -3.68
C GLU A 192 -12.80 -23.76 -4.36
N ASP A 193 -12.77 -23.75 -5.70
CA ASP A 193 -11.54 -23.80 -6.51
C ASP A 193 -10.91 -22.42 -6.75
N GLY A 194 -11.42 -21.38 -6.08
CA GLY A 194 -10.97 -20.00 -6.22
C GLY A 194 -11.61 -19.23 -7.36
N ASN A 195 -12.44 -19.87 -8.20
CA ASN A 195 -13.09 -19.22 -9.34
C ASN A 195 -14.02 -18.09 -8.94
N VAL A 196 -13.75 -16.89 -9.46
CA VAL A 196 -14.62 -15.74 -9.25
C VAL A 196 -15.79 -15.85 -10.23
N THR A 197 -17.01 -15.63 -9.75
CA THR A 197 -18.24 -15.84 -10.53
C THR A 197 -18.89 -14.54 -10.99
N ASN A 198 -18.50 -13.42 -10.40
CA ASN A 198 -18.99 -12.08 -10.69
C ASN A 198 -17.89 -11.10 -11.12
N GLY A 199 -16.75 -11.61 -11.61
CA GLY A 199 -15.58 -10.82 -12.00
C GLY A 199 -15.88 -9.71 -13.01
N SER A 200 -16.81 -9.96 -13.93
CA SER A 200 -17.26 -9.00 -14.96
C SER A 200 -17.95 -7.75 -14.41
N SER A 201 -18.32 -7.73 -13.12
CA SER A 201 -18.90 -6.57 -12.45
C SER A 201 -17.83 -5.59 -11.93
N PHE A 202 -16.56 -6.00 -11.91
CA PHE A 202 -15.45 -5.20 -11.40
C PHE A 202 -14.60 -4.64 -12.53
N LYS A 203 -14.06 -3.44 -12.32
CA LYS A 203 -13.01 -2.89 -13.17
C LYS A 203 -11.74 -3.68 -12.96
N ALA A 204 -11.32 -4.43 -13.98
CA ALA A 204 -10.08 -5.19 -13.93
C ALA A 204 -8.85 -4.27 -13.90
N TRP A 205 -7.84 -4.63 -13.13
CA TRP A 205 -6.55 -3.96 -13.07
C TRP A 205 -5.53 -4.70 -13.94
N ARG A 206 -4.73 -3.94 -14.68
CA ARG A 206 -3.56 -4.47 -15.40
C ARG A 206 -2.31 -4.02 -14.65
N PRO A 207 -1.53 -4.94 -14.06
CA PRO A 207 -0.34 -4.57 -13.32
C PRO A 207 0.60 -3.67 -14.12
N MET A 208 1.19 -2.69 -13.45
CA MET A 208 2.21 -1.84 -14.04
C MET A 208 3.49 -2.64 -14.27
N GLY A 209 4.16 -2.36 -15.38
CA GLY A 209 5.39 -3.01 -15.75
C GLY A 209 5.19 -4.33 -16.52
N MET A 210 4.03 -4.49 -17.15
CA MET A 210 3.67 -5.63 -18.01
C MET A 210 3.61 -5.15 -19.47
N ALA A 211 4.75 -4.68 -20.00
CA ALA A 211 4.84 -4.29 -21.41
C ALA A 211 4.47 -5.47 -22.34
N ASP A 212 3.98 -5.13 -23.53
CA ASP A 212 3.56 -6.11 -24.52
C ASP A 212 4.73 -6.93 -25.11
N GLU A 213 4.41 -7.76 -26.11
CA GLU A 213 5.27 -8.73 -26.78
C GLU A 213 6.63 -8.20 -27.31
N ASN A 214 6.88 -6.89 -27.28
CA ASN A 214 8.04 -6.24 -27.90
C ASN A 214 9.05 -5.52 -26.96
N GLY A 215 8.88 -5.52 -25.62
CA GLY A 215 9.72 -4.65 -24.76
C GLY A 215 10.08 -5.16 -23.35
N GLU A 216 11.13 -4.57 -22.76
CA GLU A 216 11.44 -4.70 -21.32
C GLU A 216 10.34 -4.01 -20.50
N GLY A 217 9.54 -4.76 -19.74
CA GLY A 217 8.39 -4.22 -19.01
C GLY A 217 8.69 -3.59 -17.67
N TYR A 218 9.86 -3.81 -17.06
CA TYR A 218 10.11 -3.43 -15.67
C TYR A 218 9.85 -1.95 -15.41
N TYR A 219 8.90 -1.65 -14.50
CA TYR A 219 8.73 -0.29 -13.98
C TYR A 219 9.95 0.07 -13.14
N LYS A 220 10.60 1.19 -13.50
CA LYS A 220 11.89 1.67 -12.97
C LYS A 220 11.77 3.07 -12.34
N GLY A 221 10.57 3.67 -12.35
CA GLY A 221 10.31 4.97 -11.76
C GLY A 221 10.17 4.92 -10.23
N ILE A 222 9.91 6.08 -9.65
CA ILE A 222 9.63 6.24 -8.22
C ILE A 222 8.13 6.40 -8.04
N PHE A 223 7.52 5.54 -7.22
CA PHE A 223 6.11 5.61 -6.85
C PHE A 223 5.99 5.96 -5.37
N ASP A 224 5.71 7.22 -5.07
CA ASP A 224 5.48 7.68 -3.72
C ASP A 224 3.98 7.67 -3.41
N GLY A 225 3.55 6.78 -2.53
CA GLY A 225 2.19 6.78 -2.03
C GLY A 225 1.88 8.00 -1.17
N ASN A 226 2.90 8.72 -0.67
CA ASN A 226 2.74 9.92 0.16
C ASN A 226 1.80 9.69 1.37
N GLY A 227 1.75 8.47 1.88
CA GLY A 227 0.87 8.05 2.98
C GLY A 227 -0.55 7.68 2.55
N HIS A 228 -0.90 7.82 1.27
CA HIS A 228 -2.19 7.42 0.70
C HIS A 228 -2.24 5.94 0.35
N SER A 229 -3.46 5.48 0.12
CA SER A 229 -3.81 4.11 -0.21
C SER A 229 -4.37 3.97 -1.63
N ILE A 230 -4.26 2.77 -2.17
CA ILE A 230 -4.99 2.32 -3.36
C ILE A 230 -5.82 1.12 -2.95
N SER A 231 -7.10 1.13 -3.29
CA SER A 231 -8.05 0.08 -2.92
C SER A 231 -8.93 -0.38 -4.08
N GLY A 232 -9.52 -1.57 -3.94
CA GLY A 232 -10.42 -2.11 -4.95
C GLY A 232 -9.74 -2.63 -6.20
N LEU A 233 -8.45 -2.99 -6.16
CA LEU A 233 -7.79 -3.57 -7.34
C LEU A 233 -8.28 -5.00 -7.55
N TYR A 234 -8.87 -5.27 -8.70
CA TYR A 234 -9.31 -6.61 -9.09
C TYR A 234 -8.42 -7.15 -10.20
N VAL A 235 -7.63 -8.18 -9.89
CA VAL A 235 -6.86 -8.94 -10.88
C VAL A 235 -7.23 -10.40 -10.77
N ASN A 236 -7.84 -10.94 -11.82
CA ASN A 236 -8.09 -12.38 -11.94
C ASN A 236 -7.74 -12.81 -13.36
N ARG A 237 -6.59 -13.45 -13.51
CA ARG A 237 -6.06 -13.83 -14.84
C ARG A 237 -6.43 -15.24 -15.27
N ASP A 238 -7.10 -15.98 -14.39
CA ASP A 238 -7.64 -17.32 -14.69
C ASP A 238 -8.98 -17.25 -15.43
N GLU A 239 -9.69 -16.11 -15.36
CA GLU A 239 -10.98 -15.90 -16.02
C GLU A 239 -10.91 -15.67 -17.53
N SER A 240 -9.71 -15.52 -18.11
CA SER A 240 -9.55 -15.18 -19.52
C SER A 240 -8.75 -16.25 -20.27
N ASP A 241 -9.46 -17.13 -20.97
CA ASP A 241 -8.88 -18.12 -21.89
C ASP A 241 -8.04 -17.48 -23.02
N ASP A 242 -8.25 -16.18 -23.29
CA ASP A 242 -7.56 -15.41 -24.34
C ASP A 242 -6.32 -14.62 -23.84
N VAL A 243 -5.95 -14.74 -22.56
CA VAL A 243 -4.78 -14.05 -22.00
C VAL A 243 -3.55 -14.96 -22.12
N ASP A 244 -2.56 -14.54 -22.92
CA ASP A 244 -1.26 -15.24 -23.07
C ASP A 244 -0.70 -15.59 -21.68
N ASP A 245 -0.22 -16.83 -21.49
CA ASP A 245 0.23 -17.34 -20.19
C ASP A 245 1.25 -16.42 -19.51
N ARG A 246 2.05 -15.64 -20.26
CA ARG A 246 2.99 -14.65 -19.69
C ARG A 246 2.29 -13.57 -18.85
N PHE A 247 1.01 -13.34 -19.09
CA PHE A 247 0.20 -12.37 -18.39
C PHE A 247 -0.52 -12.97 -17.18
N LYS A 248 -0.41 -14.27 -16.92
CA LYS A 248 -0.85 -14.90 -15.67
C LYS A 248 0.23 -14.91 -14.59
N VAL A 249 1.43 -14.42 -14.94
CA VAL A 249 2.60 -14.29 -14.05
C VAL A 249 2.82 -12.83 -13.70
N GLY A 250 3.37 -12.55 -12.52
CA GLY A 250 3.76 -11.19 -12.14
C GLY A 250 2.53 -10.34 -11.83
N ILE A 251 1.80 -10.71 -10.77
CA ILE A 251 0.54 -10.07 -10.40
C ILE A 251 0.72 -9.22 -9.13
N GLY A 252 0.10 -8.04 -9.13
CA GLY A 252 0.08 -7.07 -8.05
C GLY A 252 -0.36 -5.70 -8.56
N LEU A 253 -0.13 -4.64 -7.78
CA LEU A 253 -0.15 -3.28 -8.33
C LEU A 253 0.89 -3.15 -9.45
N PHE A 254 2.07 -3.72 -9.22
CA PHE A 254 3.16 -3.87 -10.18
C PHE A 254 3.38 -5.34 -10.52
N GLY A 255 3.61 -5.64 -11.80
CA GLY A 255 4.01 -6.95 -12.29
C GLY A 255 5.52 -7.12 -12.23
N TYR A 256 6.23 -6.66 -13.26
CA TYR A 256 7.70 -6.61 -13.25
C TYR A 256 8.20 -5.25 -12.76
N TYR A 257 9.09 -5.29 -11.77
CA TYR A 257 9.45 -4.10 -11.01
C TYR A 257 10.96 -4.04 -10.72
N SER A 258 11.54 -2.85 -10.89
CA SER A 258 12.95 -2.55 -10.62
C SER A 258 13.11 -1.07 -10.19
N GLY A 259 12.04 -0.48 -9.64
CA GLY A 259 11.97 0.93 -9.28
C GLY A 259 12.13 1.19 -7.79
N VAL A 260 11.60 2.32 -7.33
CA VAL A 260 11.45 2.65 -5.91
C VAL A 260 9.99 2.90 -5.59
N THR A 261 9.47 2.29 -4.53
CA THR A 261 8.09 2.49 -4.09
C THR A 261 8.11 2.67 -2.60
N ARG A 262 7.41 3.70 -2.14
CA ARG A 262 7.38 4.04 -0.73
C ARG A 262 6.04 4.58 -0.26
N ASN A 263 5.80 4.45 1.05
CA ASN A 263 4.69 5.10 1.75
C ASN A 263 3.31 4.80 1.15
N LEU A 264 3.08 3.56 0.71
CA LEU A 264 1.90 3.16 -0.02
C LEU A 264 1.18 2.00 0.68
N SER A 265 -0.15 2.08 0.75
CA SER A 265 -0.99 0.98 1.20
C SER A 265 -1.85 0.43 0.06
N VAL A 266 -1.90 -0.89 -0.12
CA VAL A 266 -2.86 -1.56 -1.01
C VAL A 266 -3.90 -2.29 -0.18
N LEU A 267 -5.16 -1.87 -0.28
CA LEU A 267 -6.27 -2.30 0.58
C LEU A 267 -7.39 -2.92 -0.25
N ASP A 268 -8.28 -3.69 0.37
CA ASP A 268 -9.54 -4.17 -0.25
C ASP A 268 -9.37 -4.61 -1.71
N SER A 269 -8.34 -5.41 -1.97
CA SER A 269 -7.90 -5.76 -3.32
C SER A 269 -7.80 -7.28 -3.46
N TYR A 270 -8.08 -7.80 -4.64
CA TYR A 270 -8.06 -9.21 -4.95
C TYR A 270 -7.08 -9.48 -6.09
N MET A 271 -6.06 -10.30 -5.81
CA MET A 271 -4.98 -10.63 -6.73
C MET A 271 -4.99 -12.15 -6.97
N ARG A 272 -5.25 -12.57 -8.21
CA ARG A 272 -5.22 -13.98 -8.63
C ARG A 272 -4.46 -14.17 -9.94
N GLY A 273 -3.55 -15.13 -9.93
CA GLY A 273 -2.80 -15.62 -11.09
C GLY A 273 -2.05 -16.91 -10.78
N GLU A 274 -1.18 -17.36 -11.68
CA GLU A 274 -0.51 -18.66 -11.56
C GLU A 274 0.83 -18.58 -10.80
N ASP A 275 1.70 -17.62 -11.16
CA ASP A 275 3.06 -17.52 -10.61
C ASP A 275 3.49 -16.08 -10.29
N CYS A 276 4.35 -15.91 -9.27
CA CYS A 276 4.86 -14.61 -8.81
C CYS A 276 3.73 -13.60 -8.54
N ILE A 277 2.92 -13.88 -7.51
CA ILE A 277 1.77 -13.05 -7.11
C ILE A 277 2.09 -12.34 -5.80
N GLY A 278 1.98 -11.00 -5.82
CA GLY A 278 2.11 -10.15 -4.66
C GLY A 278 0.86 -9.30 -4.44
N GLY A 279 0.60 -8.93 -3.18
CA GLY A 279 -0.41 -7.91 -2.88
C GLY A 279 -0.05 -6.53 -3.46
N ILE A 280 1.25 -6.25 -3.66
CA ILE A 280 1.74 -5.01 -4.29
C ILE A 280 2.65 -5.30 -5.49
N PHE A 281 3.58 -6.28 -5.40
CA PHE A 281 4.55 -6.55 -6.46
C PHE A 281 4.57 -8.03 -6.86
N GLY A 282 4.42 -8.34 -8.14
CA GLY A 282 4.58 -9.72 -8.62
C GLY A 282 6.04 -10.18 -8.55
N TYR A 283 6.89 -9.53 -9.33
CA TYR A 283 8.32 -9.84 -9.48
C TYR A 283 9.17 -8.57 -9.33
N ASN A 284 9.96 -8.51 -8.26
CA ASN A 284 10.91 -7.44 -7.97
C ASN A 284 12.34 -7.89 -8.32
N ASP A 285 13.03 -7.17 -9.21
CA ASP A 285 14.42 -7.43 -9.61
C ASP A 285 15.25 -6.15 -9.45
N GLY A 286 15.97 -6.06 -8.34
CA GLY A 286 16.77 -4.90 -7.95
C GLY A 286 16.01 -3.65 -7.53
N GLY A 287 14.69 -3.74 -7.31
CA GLY A 287 13.88 -2.63 -6.83
C GLY A 287 13.90 -2.47 -5.30
N THR A 288 13.55 -1.28 -4.84
CA THR A 288 13.43 -0.92 -3.42
C THR A 288 11.96 -0.70 -3.05
N ILE A 289 11.50 -1.35 -1.98
CA ILE A 289 10.14 -1.28 -1.46
C ILE A 289 10.22 -0.90 0.03
N GLN A 290 9.67 0.27 0.39
CA GLN A 290 9.84 0.84 1.72
C GLN A 290 8.52 1.33 2.32
N ASN A 291 8.26 1.06 3.60
CA ASN A 291 7.08 1.57 4.29
C ASN A 291 5.76 1.26 3.55
N CYS A 292 5.65 0.07 2.96
CA CYS A 292 4.49 -0.35 2.18
C CYS A 292 3.67 -1.39 2.93
N TYR A 293 2.36 -1.33 2.75
CA TYR A 293 1.41 -2.19 3.44
C TYR A 293 0.45 -2.85 2.46
N SER A 294 0.14 -4.13 2.67
CA SER A 294 -0.92 -4.80 1.93
C SER A 294 -1.95 -5.44 2.86
N ALA A 295 -3.22 -5.22 2.53
CA ALA A 295 -4.38 -5.95 3.02
C ALA A 295 -5.14 -6.64 1.89
N ALA A 296 -4.47 -6.89 0.76
CA ALA A 296 -5.06 -7.58 -0.38
C ALA A 296 -5.24 -9.08 -0.09
N THR A 297 -6.28 -9.68 -0.67
CA THR A 297 -6.38 -11.13 -0.78
C THR A 297 -5.57 -11.58 -1.99
N VAL A 298 -4.62 -12.50 -1.77
CA VAL A 298 -3.68 -12.97 -2.78
C VAL A 298 -3.84 -14.47 -2.96
N CYS A 299 -4.12 -14.91 -4.18
CA CYS A 299 -4.32 -16.31 -4.56
C CYS A 299 -3.40 -16.67 -5.74
N GLY A 300 -2.78 -17.84 -5.72
CA GLY A 300 -2.12 -18.41 -6.89
C GLY A 300 -1.50 -19.77 -6.62
N ASP A 301 -0.63 -20.26 -7.52
CA ASP A 301 -0.09 -21.61 -7.43
C ASP A 301 1.39 -21.65 -7.01
N SER A 302 2.16 -20.60 -7.34
CA SER A 302 3.60 -20.54 -7.13
C SER A 302 4.11 -19.12 -6.82
N TYR A 303 5.15 -19.03 -5.98
CA TYR A 303 5.77 -17.77 -5.50
C TYR A 303 4.76 -16.69 -5.10
N ILE A 304 4.08 -16.92 -3.97
CA ILE A 304 3.00 -16.06 -3.48
C ILE A 304 3.46 -15.32 -2.24
N GLY A 305 3.24 -14.00 -2.19
CA GLY A 305 3.59 -13.19 -1.04
C GLY A 305 2.61 -12.05 -0.78
N GLY A 306 2.41 -11.70 0.49
CA GLY A 306 1.50 -10.59 0.83
C GLY A 306 1.97 -9.23 0.32
N ILE A 307 3.28 -9.01 0.24
CA ILE A 307 3.87 -7.78 -0.35
C ILE A 307 4.38 -8.04 -1.76
N CYS A 308 5.27 -9.02 -1.88
CA CYS A 308 5.96 -9.35 -3.12
C CYS A 308 5.98 -10.87 -3.33
N GLY A 309 5.62 -11.34 -4.53
CA GLY A 309 5.65 -12.77 -4.87
C GLY A 309 7.07 -13.32 -4.96
N ARG A 310 7.94 -12.64 -5.73
CA ARG A 310 9.35 -13.01 -5.88
C ARG A 310 10.25 -11.77 -5.91
N SER A 311 11.37 -11.83 -5.19
CA SER A 311 12.33 -10.74 -5.04
C SER A 311 13.75 -11.23 -5.33
N GLU A 312 14.43 -10.63 -6.31
CA GLU A 312 15.77 -10.99 -6.81
C GLU A 312 16.67 -9.77 -7.06
N GLY A 313 17.89 -9.97 -7.54
CA GLY A 313 18.74 -8.88 -8.06
C GLY A 313 19.17 -7.80 -7.06
N ASP A 314 19.52 -8.18 -5.82
CA ASP A 314 19.84 -7.24 -4.73
C ASP A 314 18.68 -6.30 -4.32
N SER A 315 17.44 -6.74 -4.56
CA SER A 315 16.22 -6.06 -4.09
C SER A 315 16.20 -5.79 -2.59
N ILE A 316 15.52 -4.70 -2.20
CA ILE A 316 15.36 -4.27 -0.81
C ILE A 316 13.86 -4.20 -0.47
N ILE A 317 13.44 -4.87 0.61
CA ILE A 317 12.09 -4.77 1.18
C ILE A 317 12.24 -4.41 2.66
N GLU A 318 11.83 -3.20 3.04
CA GLU A 318 12.06 -2.65 4.39
C GLU A 318 10.79 -2.03 4.95
N ASN A 319 10.53 -2.23 6.25
CA ASN A 319 9.37 -1.68 6.97
C ASN A 319 8.01 -1.96 6.28
N CYS A 320 7.90 -3.12 5.63
CA CYS A 320 6.67 -3.53 4.97
C CYS A 320 5.96 -4.61 5.77
N TYR A 321 4.64 -4.65 5.71
CA TYR A 321 3.85 -5.67 6.38
C TYR A 321 2.58 -6.02 5.60
N ASN A 322 2.10 -7.24 5.81
CA ASN A 322 0.85 -7.73 5.22
C ASN A 322 -0.11 -8.15 6.33
N THR A 323 -1.38 -7.80 6.18
CA THR A 323 -2.49 -8.36 6.99
C THR A 323 -3.56 -9.01 6.14
N GLY A 324 -3.43 -8.98 4.82
CA GLY A 324 -4.32 -9.64 3.89
C GLY A 324 -4.14 -11.16 3.87
N TYR A 325 -5.11 -11.86 3.30
CA TYR A 325 -5.06 -13.31 3.18
C TYR A 325 -4.16 -13.75 2.01
N VAL A 326 -3.40 -14.83 2.21
CA VAL A 326 -2.53 -15.42 1.19
C VAL A 326 -2.89 -16.90 1.06
N TYR A 327 -3.31 -17.30 -0.13
CA TYR A 327 -3.74 -18.65 -0.48
C TYR A 327 -2.85 -19.21 -1.58
N GLY A 328 -2.41 -20.46 -1.42
CA GLY A 328 -1.64 -21.23 -2.39
C GLY A 328 -1.82 -22.72 -2.25
#